data_AF-A0A9D5Q4N8-F1
#
_entry.id   AF-A0A9D5Q4N8-F1
#
_cell.length_a   1.000
_cell.length_b   1.000
_cell.length_c   1.000
_cell.angle_alpha   90.00
_cell.angle_beta   90.00
_cell.angle_gamma   90.00
#
_symmetry.space_group_name_H-M   'P 1'
#
loop_
_entity.id
_entity.type
_entity.pdbx_description
1 polymer ?
#
loop_
_entity_poly.entity_id
_entity_poly.type
_entity_poly.pdbx_seq_one_letter_code
_entity_poly.pdbx_strand_id
1 'polypeptide(L)'
;MPEASGIVTYQRLKELVRQGGVVSNLPIEDSQYQPASLDVRLGRIAYRIRSSFVPGNRAVEDVLQDLRMYTLDLETNGILEKNQVYLVPLMESLDLPAHIRVRSNPKSTTGRLDMLTRVISDANYRFDEIQAGYSGNLYLEIVPNSFTVRVKPGISLNQLRFIQGNCLIADQELRALYAQEPLLYDAENRSIPLERACVQQGLLMSVDLQGEKNRGIIGYKAKKNSDIVDLARVGYYDAADFWEPIYRQKKDQLILEPEEFHLLCSQEKVRIPPDYAAEMVAYDIGAGEFRVHYAGFFDPGFGYGTAGEIPGTHAVLEVRSHEVPYRVSHGQPFCKIQYAANIEPPQILYGAGIKSNYQEQTLSLSKQFKPPL
;
A
#
# COMPACT_ATOMS: atom_id res chain seq x y z
N MET A 1 29.27 12.56 13.43
CA MET A 1 28.98 12.45 11.98
C MET A 1 27.57 12.95 11.78
N PRO A 2 27.22 13.63 10.68
CA PRO A 2 25.80 13.90 10.39
C PRO A 2 25.06 12.57 10.40
N GLU A 3 23.97 12.46 11.14
CA GLU A 3 23.17 11.23 11.11
C GLU A 3 22.64 11.05 9.68
N ALA A 4 22.72 9.83 9.12
CA ALA A 4 22.32 9.57 7.74
C ALA A 4 20.83 9.89 7.53
N SER A 5 20.51 10.66 6.49
CA SER A 5 19.12 11.03 6.16
C SER A 5 18.54 10.03 5.16
N GLY A 6 17.30 9.59 5.36
CA GLY A 6 16.68 8.58 4.51
C GLY A 6 15.60 7.76 5.20
N ILE A 7 15.13 6.73 4.50
CA ILE A 7 14.24 5.70 5.06
C ILE A 7 15.05 4.73 5.91
N VAL A 8 14.54 4.42 7.11
CA VAL A 8 15.13 3.43 8.02
C VAL A 8 14.89 2.02 7.48
N THR A 9 15.98 1.31 7.19
CA THR A 9 15.94 -0.02 6.58
C THR A 9 15.98 -1.15 7.61
N TYR A 10 15.69 -2.37 7.16
CA TYR A 10 15.51 -3.60 7.94
C TYR A 10 16.36 -3.70 9.23
N GLN A 11 17.69 -3.62 9.10
CA GLN A 11 18.61 -3.79 10.23
C GLN A 11 18.55 -2.62 11.23
N ARG A 12 18.30 -1.40 10.75
CA ARG A 12 18.14 -0.21 11.60
C ARG A 12 16.77 -0.17 12.25
N LEU A 13 15.76 -0.67 11.56
CA LEU A 13 14.44 -0.89 12.12
C LEU A 13 14.50 -1.91 13.27
N LYS A 14 15.19 -3.05 13.09
CA LYS A 14 15.43 -4.01 14.18
C LYS A 14 16.12 -3.37 15.38
N GLU A 15 17.14 -2.53 15.13
CA GLU A 15 17.81 -1.78 16.19
C GLU A 15 16.88 -0.79 16.89
N LEU A 16 16.05 -0.06 16.14
CA LEU A 16 15.05 0.86 16.68
C LEU A 16 14.05 0.13 17.59
N VAL A 17 13.54 -1.03 17.16
CA VAL A 17 12.66 -1.87 18.00
C VAL A 17 13.39 -2.35 19.25
N ARG A 18 14.65 -2.80 19.13
CA ARG A 18 15.48 -3.24 20.28
C ARG A 18 15.72 -2.12 21.29
N GLN A 19 15.82 -0.88 20.82
CA GLN A 19 15.99 0.32 21.66
C GLN A 19 14.68 0.82 22.28
N GLY A 20 13.54 0.20 21.97
CA GLY A 20 12.23 0.58 22.50
C GLY A 20 11.45 1.57 21.65
N GLY A 21 11.92 1.92 20.44
CA GLY A 21 11.24 2.87 19.56
C GLY A 21 9.87 2.39 19.05
N VAL A 22 9.67 1.07 19.02
CA VAL A 22 8.37 0.42 18.80
C VAL A 22 8.16 -0.54 19.96
N VAL A 23 7.03 -0.39 20.65
CA VAL A 23 6.69 -1.13 21.86
C VAL A 23 5.47 -1.98 21.60
N SER A 24 5.49 -3.22 22.08
CA SER A 24 4.31 -4.10 22.07
C SER A 24 4.38 -5.09 23.22
N ASN A 25 3.21 -5.50 23.73
CA ASN A 25 3.11 -6.52 24.77
C ASN A 25 3.48 -7.92 24.26
N LEU A 26 3.35 -8.15 22.94
CA LEU A 26 3.79 -9.37 22.28
C LEU A 26 5.06 -9.06 21.48
N PRO A 27 6.06 -9.96 21.45
CA PRO A 27 7.25 -9.76 20.63
C PRO A 27 6.89 -9.40 19.18
N ILE A 28 7.67 -8.47 18.61
CA ILE A 28 7.61 -8.17 17.17
C ILE A 28 8.25 -9.34 16.44
N GLU A 29 7.47 -10.03 15.62
CA GLU A 29 7.92 -11.22 14.89
C GLU A 29 8.81 -10.85 13.70
N ASP A 30 9.74 -11.73 13.34
CA ASP A 30 10.59 -11.55 12.15
C ASP A 30 9.78 -11.35 10.86
N SER A 31 8.58 -11.94 10.80
CA SER A 31 7.64 -11.82 9.67
C SER A 31 7.07 -10.41 9.49
N GLN A 32 7.07 -9.57 10.53
CA GLN A 32 6.55 -8.20 10.48
C GLN A 32 7.53 -7.24 9.80
N TYR A 33 8.83 -7.51 9.88
CA TYR A 33 9.86 -6.66 9.29
C TYR A 33 9.90 -6.85 7.78
N GLN A 34 9.67 -5.76 7.05
CA GLN A 34 9.91 -5.67 5.62
C GLN A 34 11.26 -4.97 5.38
N PRO A 35 11.79 -4.95 4.14
CA PRO A 35 13.05 -4.28 3.83
C PRO A 35 13.12 -2.81 4.26
N ALA A 36 12.01 -2.06 4.16
CA ALA A 36 11.93 -0.65 4.52
C ALA A 36 10.59 -0.24 5.17
N SER A 37 9.92 -1.17 5.84
CA SER A 37 8.70 -0.93 6.62
C SER A 37 8.49 -1.99 7.71
N LEU A 38 7.55 -1.74 8.62
CA LEU A 38 7.12 -2.66 9.68
C LEU A 38 5.61 -2.88 9.60
N ASP A 39 5.18 -4.13 9.47
CA ASP A 39 3.77 -4.49 9.58
C ASP A 39 3.27 -4.31 11.03
N VAL A 40 2.13 -3.63 11.18
CA VAL A 40 1.47 -3.43 12.49
C VAL A 40 0.21 -4.26 12.60
N ARG A 41 -0.05 -4.78 13.80
CA ARG A 41 -1.05 -5.81 14.06
C ARG A 41 -2.28 -5.23 14.74
N LEU A 42 -3.45 -5.69 14.32
CA LEU A 42 -4.71 -5.37 14.99
C LEU A 42 -4.71 -5.90 16.41
N GLY A 43 -5.12 -5.07 17.37
CA GLY A 43 -5.45 -5.49 18.73
C GLY A 43 -6.71 -6.37 18.75
N ARG A 44 -7.15 -6.71 19.97
CA ARG A 44 -8.32 -7.59 20.14
C ARG A 44 -9.67 -6.88 19.99
N ILE A 45 -9.70 -5.60 20.32
CA ILE A 45 -10.93 -4.84 20.46
C ILE A 45 -11.11 -3.95 19.24
N ALA A 46 -12.31 -3.97 18.66
CA ALA A 46 -12.72 -2.99 17.65
C ALA A 46 -13.89 -2.15 18.18
N TYR A 47 -13.88 -0.87 17.85
CA TYR A 47 -14.97 0.05 18.14
C TYR A 47 -15.69 0.37 16.84
N ARG A 48 -16.98 0.03 16.76
CA ARG A 48 -17.80 0.58 15.69
C ARG A 48 -18.09 2.04 16.02
N ILE A 49 -17.69 2.95 15.16
CA ILE A 49 -17.84 4.38 15.35
C ILE A 49 -18.81 4.99 14.34
N ARG A 50 -19.40 6.14 14.71
CA ARG A 50 -20.37 6.86 13.87
C ARG A 50 -19.74 7.48 12.62
N SER A 51 -18.49 7.94 12.71
CA SER A 51 -17.81 8.67 11.65
C SER A 51 -16.30 8.60 11.82
N SER A 52 -15.57 8.73 10.71
CA SER A 52 -14.12 8.95 10.71
C SER A 52 -13.74 10.28 11.38
N PHE A 53 -12.54 10.38 11.94
CA PHE A 53 -12.05 11.59 12.59
C PHE A 53 -10.52 11.70 12.62
N VAL A 54 -10.02 12.93 12.72
CA VAL A 54 -8.65 13.22 13.18
C VAL A 54 -8.73 13.82 14.59
N PRO A 55 -7.86 13.42 15.54
CA PRO A 55 -7.99 13.84 16.93
C PRO A 55 -7.60 15.32 17.16
N GLY A 56 -6.79 15.91 16.29
CA GLY A 56 -6.28 17.27 16.48
C GLY A 56 -5.37 17.32 17.70
N ASN A 57 -5.65 18.20 18.66
CA ASN A 57 -4.86 18.30 19.91
C ASN A 57 -5.29 17.34 21.02
N ARG A 58 -6.25 16.44 20.77
CA ARG A 58 -6.82 15.53 21.80
C ARG A 58 -6.17 14.15 21.75
N ALA A 59 -6.34 13.37 22.81
CA ALA A 59 -6.12 11.93 22.76
C ALA A 59 -7.22 11.26 21.92
N VAL A 60 -6.89 10.16 21.25
CA VAL A 60 -7.84 9.39 20.45
C VAL A 60 -8.99 8.87 21.32
N GLU A 61 -8.68 8.39 22.52
CA GLU A 61 -9.65 7.92 23.52
C GLU A 61 -10.72 8.96 23.84
N ASP A 62 -10.33 10.22 23.99
CA ASP A 62 -11.27 11.29 24.36
C ASP A 62 -12.29 11.51 23.24
N VAL A 63 -11.84 11.49 21.98
CA VAL A 63 -12.75 11.63 20.83
C VAL A 63 -13.59 10.37 20.63
N LEU A 64 -13.02 9.19 20.91
CA LEU A 64 -13.71 7.91 20.79
C LEU A 64 -14.92 7.81 21.72
N GLN A 65 -14.88 8.40 22.91
CA GLN A 65 -16.00 8.41 23.85
C GLN A 65 -17.29 8.99 23.23
N ASP A 66 -17.18 10.00 22.37
CA ASP A 66 -18.31 10.67 21.72
C ASP A 66 -18.83 9.92 20.47
N LEU A 67 -17.96 9.15 19.82
CA LEU A 67 -18.24 8.53 18.51
C LEU A 67 -18.54 7.04 18.59
N ARG A 68 -18.12 6.35 19.66
CA ARG A 68 -18.31 4.91 19.86
C ARG A 68 -19.78 4.56 19.95
N MET A 69 -20.20 3.60 19.13
CA MET A 69 -21.56 3.07 19.17
C MET A 69 -21.62 1.77 19.97
N TYR A 70 -20.72 0.83 19.65
CA TYR A 70 -20.56 -0.41 20.38
C TYR A 70 -19.16 -0.98 20.16
N THR A 71 -18.83 -2.03 20.91
CA THR A 71 -17.54 -2.72 20.84
C THR A 71 -17.70 -4.14 20.37
N LEU A 72 -16.72 -4.59 19.60
CA LEU A 72 -16.60 -5.95 19.10
C LEU A 72 -15.30 -6.55 19.64
N ASP A 73 -15.36 -7.83 20.02
CA ASP A 73 -14.16 -8.65 20.24
C ASP A 73 -13.83 -9.35 18.92
N LEU A 74 -12.70 -8.98 18.32
CA LEU A 74 -12.26 -9.52 17.03
C LEU A 74 -11.93 -11.01 17.09
N GLU A 75 -11.67 -11.56 18.28
CA GLU A 75 -11.43 -12.99 18.44
C GLU A 75 -12.71 -13.82 18.23
N THR A 76 -13.83 -13.34 18.78
CA THR A 76 -15.10 -14.07 18.77
C THR A 76 -16.02 -13.65 17.63
N ASN A 77 -15.99 -12.37 17.24
CA ASN A 77 -16.83 -11.80 16.18
C ASN A 77 -16.11 -10.68 15.41
N GLY A 78 -15.04 -11.04 14.70
CA GLY A 78 -14.25 -10.10 13.89
C GLY A 78 -14.84 -9.75 12.52
N ILE A 79 -16.17 -9.73 12.36
CA ILE A 79 -16.83 -9.35 11.10
C ILE A 79 -16.92 -7.82 11.02
N LEU A 80 -16.33 -7.24 9.97
CA LEU A 80 -16.40 -5.83 9.64
C LEU A 80 -17.25 -5.66 8.36
N GLU A 81 -18.40 -5.00 8.49
CA GLU A 81 -19.38 -4.86 7.42
C GLU A 81 -18.99 -3.79 6.40
N LYS A 82 -19.47 -3.97 5.17
CA LYS A 82 -19.28 -2.98 4.10
C LYS A 82 -19.78 -1.59 4.52
N ASN A 83 -19.01 -0.57 4.17
CA ASN A 83 -19.30 0.85 4.37
C ASN A 83 -19.54 1.23 5.85
N GLN A 84 -19.04 0.44 6.80
CA GLN A 84 -19.05 0.77 8.23
C GLN A 84 -17.65 1.14 8.70
N VAL A 85 -17.58 2.08 9.65
CA VAL A 85 -16.32 2.58 10.19
C VAL A 85 -16.00 1.90 11.51
N TYR A 86 -14.80 1.32 11.58
CA TYR A 86 -14.28 0.67 12.77
C TYR A 86 -12.95 1.28 13.16
N LEU A 87 -12.73 1.48 14.46
CA LEU A 87 -11.44 1.87 15.02
C LEU A 87 -10.89 0.72 15.85
N VAL A 88 -9.65 0.32 15.58
CA VAL A 88 -8.98 -0.79 16.25
C VAL A 88 -7.67 -0.28 16.85
N PRO A 89 -7.48 -0.29 18.18
CA PRO A 89 -6.16 -0.07 18.77
C PRO A 89 -5.18 -1.11 18.22
N LEU A 90 -4.02 -0.65 17.75
CA LEU A 90 -2.96 -1.54 17.28
C LEU A 90 -2.25 -2.18 18.48
N MET A 91 -1.62 -3.34 18.25
CA MET A 91 -0.81 -4.01 19.27
C MET A 91 0.51 -3.27 19.52
N GLU A 92 0.99 -2.52 18.53
CA GLU A 92 2.20 -1.70 18.59
C GLU A 92 1.86 -0.25 18.97
N SER A 93 2.65 0.29 19.90
CA SER A 93 2.78 1.72 20.21
C SER A 93 4.19 2.19 19.86
N LEU A 94 4.41 3.50 19.90
CA LEU A 94 5.69 4.11 19.54
C LEU A 94 6.27 4.89 20.72
N ASP A 95 7.60 4.94 20.79
CA ASP A 95 8.39 5.84 21.64
C ASP A 95 9.59 6.35 20.82
N LEU A 96 9.31 7.19 19.83
CA LEU A 96 10.27 7.52 18.77
C LEU A 96 11.39 8.45 19.28
N PRO A 97 12.62 8.30 18.77
CA PRO A 97 13.63 9.34 18.84
C PRO A 97 13.15 10.64 18.18
N ALA A 98 13.61 11.79 18.70
CA ALA A 98 13.18 13.13 18.24
C ALA A 98 13.45 13.42 16.75
N HIS A 99 14.32 12.66 16.10
CA HIS A 99 14.67 12.81 14.68
C HIS A 99 13.96 11.81 13.74
N ILE A 100 13.20 10.85 14.27
CA ILE A 100 12.46 9.84 13.49
C ILE A 100 10.99 10.19 13.45
N ARG A 101 10.44 10.37 12.26
CA ARG A 101 8.99 10.41 11.99
C ARG A 101 8.54 9.12 11.31
N VAL A 102 7.23 8.89 11.26
CA VAL A 102 6.65 7.69 10.63
C VAL A 102 5.59 8.07 9.61
N ARG A 103 5.54 7.32 8.49
CA ARG A 103 4.41 7.31 7.58
C ARG A 103 3.78 5.91 7.53
N SER A 104 2.46 5.83 7.39
CA SER A 104 1.71 4.59 7.26
C SER A 104 1.17 4.46 5.84
N ASN A 105 1.05 3.22 5.36
CA ASN A 105 0.23 2.90 4.20
C ASN A 105 -0.46 1.54 4.40
N PRO A 106 -1.60 1.30 3.73
CA PRO A 106 -2.17 -0.03 3.64
C PRO A 106 -1.16 -1.02 3.04
N LYS A 107 -1.26 -2.27 3.46
CA LYS A 107 -0.61 -3.37 2.75
C LYS A 107 -1.31 -3.58 1.42
N SER A 108 -0.56 -4.02 0.42
CA SER A 108 -1.09 -4.28 -0.93
C SER A 108 -2.22 -5.33 -0.95
N THR A 109 -2.26 -6.26 0.02
CA THR A 109 -3.42 -7.16 0.20
C THR A 109 -4.70 -6.43 0.63
N THR A 110 -4.56 -5.43 1.51
CA THR A 110 -5.65 -4.59 2.02
C THR A 110 -6.24 -3.73 0.91
N GLY A 111 -5.38 -3.09 0.10
CA GLY A 111 -5.80 -2.32 -1.08
C GLY A 111 -6.58 -3.18 -2.08
N ARG A 112 -6.09 -4.39 -2.37
CA ARG A 112 -6.79 -5.33 -3.26
C ARG A 112 -8.14 -5.85 -2.77
N LEU A 113 -8.46 -5.67 -1.49
CA LEU A 113 -9.78 -5.96 -0.92
C LEU A 113 -10.66 -4.70 -0.82
N ASP A 114 -10.20 -3.58 -1.36
CA ASP A 114 -10.87 -2.28 -1.30
C ASP A 114 -11.24 -1.89 0.14
N MET A 115 -10.29 -2.06 1.04
CA MET A 115 -10.42 -1.65 2.43
C MET A 115 -9.66 -0.34 2.64
N LEU A 116 -10.40 0.73 2.94
CA LEU A 116 -9.78 1.95 3.43
C LEU A 116 -9.26 1.70 4.83
N THR A 117 -8.01 2.08 5.03
CA THR A 117 -7.36 2.03 6.33
C THR A 117 -6.58 3.30 6.55
N ARG A 118 -6.60 3.80 7.78
CA ARG A 118 -5.90 5.02 8.17
C ARG A 118 -5.34 4.86 9.58
N VAL A 119 -4.04 5.05 9.73
CA VAL A 119 -3.42 5.09 11.06
C VAL A 119 -3.68 6.45 11.70
N ILE A 120 -4.11 6.41 12.95
CA ILE A 120 -4.37 7.56 13.80
C ILE A 120 -3.45 7.46 15.03
N SER A 121 -2.93 8.61 15.45
CA SER A 121 -2.13 8.75 16.67
C SER A 121 -2.65 9.94 17.48
N ASP A 122 -2.33 9.98 18.77
CA ASP A 122 -2.69 11.11 19.63
C ASP A 122 -2.08 12.43 19.14
N ALA A 123 -2.75 13.54 19.47
CA ALA A 123 -2.27 14.90 19.22
C ALA A 123 -1.82 15.16 17.76
N ASN A 124 -2.57 14.62 16.80
CA ASN A 124 -2.23 14.64 15.39
C ASN A 124 -3.38 15.17 14.51
N TYR A 125 -3.01 15.94 13.50
CA TYR A 125 -3.93 16.59 12.55
C TYR A 125 -4.07 15.86 11.22
N ARG A 126 -3.31 14.77 11.02
CA ARG A 126 -3.29 14.02 9.78
C ARG A 126 -3.39 12.53 10.05
N PHE A 127 -4.07 11.84 9.14
CA PHE A 127 -3.96 10.38 9.05
C PHE A 127 -2.60 9.99 8.49
N ASP A 128 -2.12 8.82 8.89
CA ASP A 128 -0.97 8.14 8.30
C ASP A 128 0.38 8.88 8.37
N GLU A 129 0.45 10.06 8.97
CA GLU A 129 1.68 10.81 9.22
C GLU A 129 1.85 10.99 10.73
N ILE A 130 2.86 10.36 11.33
CA ILE A 130 3.15 10.46 12.75
C ILE A 130 4.40 11.32 12.93
N GLN A 131 4.28 12.35 13.77
CA GLN A 131 5.33 13.34 13.99
C GLN A 131 6.61 12.76 14.58
N ALA A 132 7.72 13.49 14.40
CA ALA A 132 9.00 13.08 14.96
C ALA A 132 8.97 13.13 16.49
N GLY A 133 9.60 12.14 17.14
CA GLY A 133 9.59 12.06 18.61
C GLY A 133 8.25 11.66 19.24
N TYR A 134 7.30 11.15 18.46
CA TYR A 134 6.00 10.73 18.98
C TYR A 134 6.15 9.57 19.97
N SER A 135 5.50 9.71 21.12
CA SER A 135 5.35 8.66 22.13
C SER A 135 3.87 8.45 22.43
N GLY A 136 3.33 7.26 22.16
CA GLY A 136 1.93 6.96 22.41
C GLY A 136 1.39 5.79 21.58
N ASN A 137 0.10 5.52 21.77
CA ASN A 137 -0.60 4.42 21.12
C ASN A 137 -0.93 4.73 19.66
N LEU A 138 -1.11 3.68 18.87
CA LEU A 138 -1.61 3.79 17.51
C LEU A 138 -2.96 3.10 17.36
N TYR A 139 -3.78 3.63 16.45
CA TYR A 139 -5.09 3.12 16.13
C TYR A 139 -5.21 2.98 14.63
N LEU A 140 -5.96 1.99 14.19
CA LEU A 140 -6.28 1.82 12.78
C LEU A 140 -7.77 2.00 12.57
N GLU A 141 -8.13 3.03 11.82
CA GLU A 141 -9.45 3.13 11.22
C GLU A 141 -9.53 2.16 10.04
N ILE A 142 -10.63 1.41 9.95
CA ILE A 142 -10.88 0.41 8.92
C ILE A 142 -12.30 0.63 8.38
N VAL A 143 -12.41 0.79 7.06
CA VAL A 143 -13.68 0.83 6.32
C VAL A 143 -13.59 -0.14 5.15
N PRO A 144 -14.18 -1.34 5.25
CA PRO A 144 -14.32 -2.25 4.11
C PRO A 144 -15.32 -1.64 3.12
N ASN A 145 -14.95 -1.41 1.87
CA ASN A 145 -15.85 -0.77 0.92
C ASN A 145 -16.49 -1.77 -0.06
N SER A 146 -15.71 -2.68 -0.64
CA SER A 146 -16.26 -3.68 -1.59
C SER A 146 -16.72 -4.98 -0.96
N PHE A 147 -16.08 -5.44 0.13
CA PHE A 147 -16.34 -6.75 0.73
C PHE A 147 -16.60 -6.64 2.23
N THR A 148 -17.57 -7.40 2.76
CA THR A 148 -17.62 -7.66 4.21
C THR A 148 -16.46 -8.59 4.51
N VAL A 149 -15.69 -8.27 5.55
CA VAL A 149 -14.45 -8.99 5.85
C VAL A 149 -14.49 -9.55 7.26
N ARG A 150 -13.81 -10.69 7.46
CA ARG A 150 -13.48 -11.19 8.79
C ARG A 150 -12.01 -10.99 9.06
N VAL A 151 -11.72 -10.32 10.16
CA VAL A 151 -10.37 -10.12 10.69
C VAL A 151 -10.21 -10.86 12.02
N LYS A 152 -8.96 -11.02 12.46
CA LYS A 152 -8.59 -11.54 13.77
C LYS A 152 -7.51 -10.67 14.40
N PRO A 153 -7.38 -10.68 15.74
CA PRO A 153 -6.24 -10.04 16.40
C PRO A 153 -4.93 -10.58 15.84
N GLY A 154 -3.91 -9.74 15.74
CA GLY A 154 -2.61 -10.11 15.18
C GLY A 154 -2.48 -9.99 13.66
N ILE A 155 -3.58 -9.88 12.90
CA ILE A 155 -3.50 -9.63 11.44
C ILE A 155 -2.96 -8.21 11.20
N SER A 156 -2.08 -8.07 10.22
CA SER A 156 -1.62 -6.77 9.73
C SER A 156 -2.35 -6.33 8.48
N LEU A 157 -2.95 -5.14 8.54
CA LEU A 157 -3.59 -4.47 7.40
C LEU A 157 -2.76 -3.28 6.91
N ASN A 158 -1.94 -2.69 7.77
CA ASN A 158 -1.10 -1.53 7.51
C ASN A 158 0.35 -1.81 7.88
N GLN A 159 1.21 -0.94 7.39
CA GLN A 159 2.65 -0.98 7.58
C GLN A 159 3.17 0.44 7.80
N LEU A 160 4.20 0.55 8.66
CA LEU A 160 4.84 1.78 9.05
C LEU A 160 6.22 1.90 8.39
N ARG A 161 6.51 3.05 7.79
CA ARG A 161 7.83 3.41 7.27
C ARG A 161 8.41 4.52 8.12
N PHE A 162 9.58 4.26 8.70
CA PHE A 162 10.29 5.17 9.58
C PHE A 162 11.27 6.00 8.76
N ILE A 163 11.32 7.30 9.01
CA ILE A 163 12.04 8.26 8.17
C ILE A 163 12.86 9.18 9.06
N GLN A 164 14.15 9.31 8.73
CA GLN A 164 15.07 10.24 9.33
C GLN A 164 15.38 11.37 8.34
N GLY A 165 15.16 12.63 8.73
CA GLY A 165 15.46 13.77 7.87
C GLY A 165 14.64 13.79 6.55
N ASN A 166 15.22 14.33 5.48
CA ASN A 166 14.60 14.28 4.14
C ASN A 166 15.06 13.04 3.38
N CYS A 167 14.14 12.35 2.72
CA CYS A 167 14.44 11.12 1.98
C CYS A 167 14.02 11.20 0.51
N LEU A 168 13.08 12.07 0.13
CA LEU A 168 12.61 12.15 -1.24
C LEU A 168 13.71 12.67 -2.15
N ILE A 169 13.97 11.95 -3.25
CA ILE A 169 14.94 12.39 -4.24
C ILE A 169 14.30 13.36 -5.23
N ALA A 170 15.06 14.36 -5.64
CA ALA A 170 14.59 15.33 -6.62
C ALA A 170 14.58 14.73 -8.04
N ASP A 171 13.79 15.32 -8.93
CA ASP A 171 13.68 14.85 -10.32
C ASP A 171 15.02 14.86 -11.08
N GLN A 172 15.96 15.72 -10.70
CA GLN A 172 17.31 15.73 -11.28
C GLN A 172 18.11 14.49 -10.83
N GLU A 173 18.02 14.13 -9.55
CA GLU A 173 18.67 12.94 -8.99
C GLU A 173 18.04 11.66 -9.55
N LEU A 174 16.71 11.63 -9.67
CA LEU A 174 15.99 10.51 -10.28
C LEU A 174 16.37 10.31 -11.75
N ARG A 175 16.54 11.39 -12.53
CA ARG A 175 17.06 11.30 -13.91
C ARG A 175 18.50 10.79 -13.94
N ALA A 176 19.34 11.22 -13.01
CA ALA A 176 20.73 10.74 -12.91
C ALA A 176 20.79 9.25 -12.55
N LEU A 177 19.94 8.78 -11.63
CA LEU A 177 19.78 7.37 -11.31
C LEU A 177 19.33 6.57 -12.54
N TYR A 178 18.29 7.05 -13.24
CA TYR A 178 17.77 6.40 -14.45
C TYR A 178 18.84 6.26 -15.55
N ALA A 179 19.70 7.27 -15.70
CA ALA A 179 20.79 7.24 -16.68
C ALA A 179 21.89 6.23 -16.32
N GLN A 180 22.06 5.91 -15.02
CA GLN A 180 22.99 4.88 -14.56
C GLN A 180 22.39 3.48 -14.69
N GLU A 181 21.11 3.32 -14.31
CA GLU A 181 20.37 2.08 -14.47
C GLU A 181 18.91 2.33 -14.87
N PRO A 182 18.36 1.63 -15.88
CA PRO A 182 16.96 1.80 -16.25
C PRO A 182 16.00 1.39 -15.13
N LEU A 183 15.03 2.26 -14.84
CA LEU A 183 14.03 2.03 -13.79
C LEU A 183 12.68 1.55 -14.33
N LEU A 184 12.42 1.73 -15.63
CA LEU A 184 11.20 1.24 -16.29
C LEU A 184 11.54 0.33 -17.46
N TYR A 185 10.71 -0.69 -17.61
CA TYR A 185 10.78 -1.67 -18.69
C TYR A 185 9.40 -1.84 -19.31
N ASP A 186 9.35 -2.22 -20.58
CA ASP A 186 8.11 -2.57 -21.25
C ASP A 186 7.70 -4.04 -21.01
N ALA A 187 6.58 -4.44 -21.60
CA ALA A 187 6.06 -5.79 -21.51
C ALA A 187 7.04 -6.84 -22.09
N GLU A 188 7.89 -6.47 -23.05
CA GLU A 188 8.89 -7.37 -23.64
C GLU A 188 10.23 -7.35 -22.86
N ASN A 189 10.24 -6.79 -21.65
CA ASN A 189 11.43 -6.65 -20.80
C ASN A 189 12.53 -5.77 -21.39
N ARG A 190 12.21 -4.88 -22.34
CA ARG A 190 13.16 -3.90 -22.89
C ARG A 190 13.13 -2.66 -22.02
N SER A 191 14.31 -2.09 -21.74
CA SER A 191 14.40 -0.84 -20.99
C SER A 191 13.73 0.29 -21.76
N ILE A 192 12.87 1.05 -21.08
CA ILE A 192 12.28 2.28 -21.63
C ILE A 192 13.36 3.38 -21.59
N PRO A 193 13.68 4.03 -22.72
CA PRO A 193 14.65 5.13 -22.72
C PRO A 193 14.16 6.31 -21.88
N LEU A 194 15.10 7.02 -21.24
CA LEU A 194 14.79 8.16 -20.37
C LEU A 194 13.99 9.26 -21.09
N GLU A 195 14.19 9.44 -22.40
CA GLU A 195 13.49 10.44 -23.21
C GLU A 195 11.99 10.13 -23.37
N ARG A 196 11.60 8.86 -23.17
CA ARG A 196 10.20 8.42 -23.16
C ARG A 196 9.62 8.35 -21.76
N ALA A 197 10.45 8.29 -20.72
CA ALA A 197 10.00 8.30 -19.33
C ALA A 197 9.61 9.73 -18.91
N CYS A 198 8.42 9.89 -18.34
CA CYS A 198 7.99 11.17 -17.78
C CYS A 198 8.39 11.26 -16.31
N VAL A 199 9.34 12.15 -16.01
CA VAL A 199 9.84 12.42 -14.65
C VAL A 199 9.29 13.77 -14.18
N GLN A 200 8.31 13.74 -13.27
CA GLN A 200 7.65 14.91 -12.69
C GLN A 200 7.26 14.64 -11.24
N GLN A 201 8.13 15.01 -10.31
CA GLN A 201 8.07 14.66 -8.88
C GLN A 201 7.87 13.15 -8.68
N GLY A 202 8.70 12.35 -9.37
CA GLY A 202 8.57 10.90 -9.49
C GLY A 202 8.39 10.41 -10.92
N LEU A 203 8.37 9.08 -11.11
CA LEU A 203 8.12 8.45 -12.41
C LEU A 203 6.63 8.29 -12.66
N LEU A 204 6.15 8.85 -13.77
CA LEU A 204 4.77 8.65 -14.20
C LEU A 204 4.60 7.25 -14.77
N MET A 205 3.54 6.57 -14.35
CA MET A 205 3.15 5.25 -14.83
C MET A 205 1.80 5.34 -15.52
N SER A 206 1.64 4.59 -16.59
CA SER A 206 0.46 4.54 -17.44
C SER A 206 -0.31 3.25 -17.20
N VAL A 207 -1.58 3.19 -17.61
CA VAL A 207 -2.42 2.00 -17.45
C VAL A 207 -2.39 1.08 -18.68
N ASP A 208 -2.30 -0.23 -18.46
CA ASP A 208 -2.48 -1.24 -19.50
C ASP A 208 -3.97 -1.62 -19.64
N LEU A 209 -4.52 -1.46 -20.85
CA LEU A 209 -5.87 -1.90 -21.21
C LEU A 209 -5.86 -2.83 -22.44
N GLN A 210 -4.71 -3.46 -22.73
CA GLN A 210 -4.58 -4.42 -23.83
C GLN A 210 -4.58 -5.86 -23.34
N GLY A 211 -4.10 -6.13 -22.11
CA GLY A 211 -4.25 -7.45 -21.47
C GLY A 211 -3.54 -8.58 -22.22
N GLU A 212 -2.50 -8.26 -22.99
CA GLU A 212 -1.83 -9.18 -23.93
C GLU A 212 -1.25 -10.40 -23.20
N LYS A 213 -0.81 -10.20 -21.95
CA LYS A 213 -0.25 -11.27 -21.10
C LYS A 213 -1.28 -12.02 -20.26
N ASN A 214 -2.54 -11.59 -20.26
CA ASN A 214 -3.58 -12.08 -19.34
C ASN A 214 -4.79 -12.66 -20.09
N ARG A 215 -4.57 -13.30 -21.25
CA ARG A 215 -5.65 -13.86 -22.11
C ARG A 215 -6.74 -12.83 -22.45
N GLY A 216 -6.35 -11.57 -22.61
CA GLY A 216 -7.26 -10.46 -22.89
C GLY A 216 -7.97 -9.87 -21.66
N ILE A 217 -7.68 -10.35 -20.44
CA ILE A 217 -8.16 -9.74 -19.19
C ILE A 217 -7.32 -8.49 -18.91
N ILE A 218 -7.98 -7.34 -18.81
CA ILE A 218 -7.36 -6.02 -18.56
C ILE A 218 -7.49 -5.59 -17.09
N GLY A 219 -8.34 -6.26 -16.33
CA GLY A 219 -8.58 -5.94 -14.94
C GLY A 219 -9.64 -6.83 -14.30
N TYR A 220 -9.94 -6.54 -13.03
CA TYR A 220 -11.04 -7.15 -12.29
C TYR A 220 -11.92 -6.08 -11.68
N LYS A 221 -13.24 -6.28 -11.72
CA LYS A 221 -14.21 -5.47 -11.00
C LYS A 221 -14.72 -6.23 -9.79
N ALA A 222 -14.79 -5.58 -8.62
CA ALA A 222 -15.37 -6.20 -7.44
C ALA A 222 -16.89 -6.39 -7.60
N LYS A 223 -17.41 -7.55 -7.23
CA LYS A 223 -18.85 -7.80 -7.18
C LYS A 223 -19.48 -7.06 -6.01
N LYS A 224 -20.66 -6.47 -6.24
CA LYS A 224 -21.42 -5.74 -5.22
C LYS A 224 -21.93 -6.65 -4.10
N ASN A 225 -22.36 -7.86 -4.45
CA ASN A 225 -22.90 -8.86 -3.54
C ASN A 225 -22.01 -10.11 -3.56
N SER A 226 -21.38 -10.41 -2.43
CA SER A 226 -20.48 -11.54 -2.24
C SER A 226 -20.60 -12.04 -0.81
N ASP A 227 -20.06 -13.23 -0.54
CA ASP A 227 -19.91 -13.72 0.84
C ASP A 227 -18.79 -12.95 1.59
N ILE A 228 -18.54 -13.32 2.84
CA ILE A 228 -17.52 -12.74 3.72
C ILE A 228 -16.12 -13.25 3.33
N VAL A 229 -15.18 -12.33 3.15
CA VAL A 229 -13.76 -12.68 2.97
C VAL A 229 -13.07 -12.77 4.33
N ASP A 230 -12.69 -13.97 4.74
CA ASP A 230 -11.88 -14.22 5.94
C ASP A 230 -10.41 -14.02 5.62
N LEU A 231 -9.80 -12.97 6.19
CA LEU A 231 -8.42 -12.59 5.87
C LEU A 231 -7.39 -13.63 6.33
N ALA A 232 -7.75 -14.53 7.26
CA ALA A 232 -6.89 -15.61 7.71
C ALA A 232 -6.80 -16.77 6.69
N ARG A 233 -7.70 -16.84 5.71
CA ARG A 233 -7.75 -17.92 4.71
C ARG A 233 -7.04 -17.52 3.42
N VAL A 234 -5.81 -18.00 3.24
CA VAL A 234 -5.00 -17.78 2.03
C VAL A 234 -5.33 -18.82 0.96
N GLY A 235 -5.48 -18.41 -0.30
CA GLY A 235 -5.73 -19.30 -1.44
C GLY A 235 -7.00 -20.13 -1.33
N TYR A 236 -8.02 -19.63 -0.62
CA TYR A 236 -9.22 -20.40 -0.27
C TYR A 236 -10.39 -20.13 -1.22
N TYR A 237 -10.63 -18.85 -1.54
CA TYR A 237 -11.82 -18.41 -2.27
C TYR A 237 -11.64 -18.54 -3.78
N ASP A 238 -12.69 -18.92 -4.50
CA ASP A 238 -12.71 -18.79 -5.95
C ASP A 238 -12.85 -17.30 -6.30
N ALA A 239 -11.97 -16.80 -7.17
CA ALA A 239 -12.01 -15.42 -7.62
C ALA A 239 -13.35 -15.07 -8.28
N ALA A 240 -13.97 -16.02 -9.01
CA ALA A 240 -15.20 -15.79 -9.74
C ALA A 240 -16.40 -15.49 -8.83
N ASP A 241 -16.34 -15.84 -7.55
CA ASP A 241 -17.42 -15.55 -6.58
C ASP A 241 -17.39 -14.08 -6.09
N PHE A 242 -16.26 -13.39 -6.24
CA PHE A 242 -16.03 -12.05 -5.67
C PHE A 242 -15.63 -11.01 -6.72
N TRP A 243 -15.12 -11.45 -7.87
CA TRP A 243 -14.59 -10.59 -8.93
C TRP A 243 -15.20 -10.93 -10.28
N GLU A 244 -15.41 -9.90 -11.10
CA GLU A 244 -15.78 -9.99 -12.50
C GLU A 244 -14.55 -9.66 -13.35
N PRO A 245 -14.05 -10.58 -14.19
CA PRO A 245 -12.95 -10.26 -15.09
C PRO A 245 -13.41 -9.24 -16.15
N ILE A 246 -12.58 -8.24 -16.39
CA ILE A 246 -12.80 -7.23 -17.42
C ILE A 246 -11.96 -7.60 -18.62
N TYR A 247 -12.59 -7.80 -19.77
CA TYR A 247 -11.90 -8.14 -21.01
C TYR A 247 -11.63 -6.91 -21.88
N ARG A 248 -10.53 -6.97 -22.64
CA ARG A 248 -10.12 -5.96 -23.63
C ARG A 248 -11.29 -5.58 -24.54
N GLN A 249 -11.52 -4.28 -24.68
CA GLN A 249 -12.55 -3.71 -25.56
C GLN A 249 -11.93 -3.26 -26.90
N LYS A 250 -12.75 -3.10 -27.95
CA LYS A 250 -12.30 -2.82 -29.34
C LYS A 250 -11.44 -1.56 -29.53
N LYS A 251 -11.41 -0.64 -28.55
CA LYS A 251 -10.68 0.65 -28.62
C LYS A 251 -9.61 0.79 -27.54
N ASP A 252 -9.29 -0.28 -26.80
CA ASP A 252 -8.37 -0.25 -25.66
C ASP A 252 -8.77 0.86 -24.65
N GLN A 253 -10.07 0.92 -24.36
CA GLN A 253 -10.71 1.91 -23.50
C GLN A 253 -11.59 1.22 -22.46
N LEU A 254 -11.67 1.82 -21.28
CA LEU A 254 -12.51 1.40 -20.16
C LEU A 254 -13.25 2.61 -19.60
N ILE A 255 -14.55 2.47 -19.34
CA ILE A 255 -15.31 3.45 -18.57
C ILE A 255 -15.32 2.98 -17.12
N LEU A 256 -14.80 3.82 -16.23
CA LEU A 256 -14.83 3.61 -14.79
C LEU A 256 -16.14 4.20 -14.26
N GLU A 257 -17.06 3.34 -13.87
CA GLU A 257 -18.31 3.76 -13.24
C GLU A 257 -18.06 4.24 -11.80
N PRO A 258 -18.80 5.25 -11.31
CA PRO A 258 -18.77 5.67 -9.91
C PRO A 258 -19.03 4.51 -8.94
N GLU A 259 -18.40 4.56 -7.78
CA GLU A 259 -18.54 3.58 -6.68
C GLU A 259 -18.03 2.16 -6.98
N GLU A 260 -17.73 1.83 -8.24
CA GLU A 260 -17.19 0.53 -8.62
C GLU A 260 -15.67 0.46 -8.39
N PHE A 261 -15.22 -0.59 -7.71
CA PHE A 261 -13.81 -0.85 -7.47
C PHE A 261 -13.21 -1.73 -8.55
N HIS A 262 -12.08 -1.28 -9.10
CA HIS A 262 -11.36 -1.94 -10.17
C HIS A 262 -9.92 -2.22 -9.76
N LEU A 263 -9.42 -3.40 -10.10
CA LEU A 263 -8.00 -3.72 -10.12
C LEU A 263 -7.53 -3.67 -11.57
N LEU A 264 -6.64 -2.72 -11.86
CA LEU A 264 -5.96 -2.58 -13.14
C LEU A 264 -4.46 -2.83 -12.95
N CYS A 265 -3.70 -2.70 -14.03
CA CYS A 265 -2.27 -2.94 -14.07
C CYS A 265 -1.57 -1.77 -14.77
N SER A 266 -0.35 -1.43 -14.35
CA SER A 266 0.48 -0.48 -15.08
C SER A 266 0.97 -1.06 -16.41
N GLN A 267 1.15 -0.20 -17.41
CA GLN A 267 1.77 -0.57 -18.67
C GLN A 267 3.26 -0.84 -18.50
N GLU A 268 3.94 0.04 -17.78
CA GLU A 268 5.37 -0.08 -17.52
C GLU A 268 5.59 -1.04 -16.33
N LYS A 269 6.71 -1.76 -16.40
CA LYS A 269 7.27 -2.51 -15.28
C LYS A 269 8.25 -1.62 -14.56
N VAL A 270 8.05 -1.42 -13.26
CA VAL A 270 8.91 -0.56 -12.43
C VAL A 270 9.91 -1.39 -11.63
N ARG A 271 11.10 -0.84 -11.43
CA ARG A 271 12.18 -1.42 -10.64
C ARG A 271 12.60 -0.46 -9.54
N ILE A 272 12.69 -0.95 -8.31
CA ILE A 272 13.17 -0.19 -7.14
C ILE A 272 14.53 -0.73 -6.70
N PRO A 273 15.64 -0.02 -6.95
CA PRO A 273 16.97 -0.47 -6.57
C PRO A 273 17.18 -0.55 -5.04
N PRO A 274 18.17 -1.32 -4.55
CA PRO A 274 18.43 -1.53 -3.11
C PRO A 274 18.65 -0.26 -2.28
N ASP A 275 19.24 0.77 -2.87
CA ASP A 275 19.51 2.06 -2.20
C ASP A 275 18.26 2.94 -2.03
N TYR A 276 17.14 2.53 -2.63
CA TYR A 276 15.91 3.32 -2.64
C TYR A 276 14.73 2.49 -2.16
N ALA A 277 13.74 3.18 -1.59
CA ALA A 277 12.38 2.69 -1.55
C ALA A 277 11.51 3.62 -2.40
N ALA A 278 10.26 3.23 -2.63
CA ALA A 278 9.34 4.12 -3.31
C ALA A 278 7.94 4.09 -2.70
N GLU A 279 7.12 5.02 -3.14
CA GLU A 279 5.73 5.15 -2.79
C GLU A 279 4.94 5.51 -4.06
N MET A 280 3.85 4.80 -4.30
CA MET A 280 2.90 5.22 -5.32
C MET A 280 2.07 6.38 -4.77
N VAL A 281 1.90 7.42 -5.57
CA VAL A 281 1.04 8.56 -5.25
C VAL A 281 0.09 8.81 -6.41
N ALA A 282 -1.11 9.31 -6.10
CA ALA A 282 -2.08 9.66 -7.11
C ALA A 282 -1.51 10.72 -8.09
N TYR A 283 -1.82 10.55 -9.37
CA TYR A 283 -1.61 11.59 -10.36
C TYR A 283 -2.56 12.76 -10.06
N ASP A 284 -2.09 14.00 -10.25
CA ASP A 284 -2.69 15.26 -9.77
C ASP A 284 -4.23 15.33 -9.90
N ILE A 285 -4.89 15.83 -8.86
CA ILE A 285 -6.35 16.00 -8.74
C ILE A 285 -6.90 16.87 -9.89
N GLY A 286 -6.08 17.75 -10.49
CA GLY A 286 -6.46 18.55 -11.65
C GLY A 286 -6.54 17.80 -12.99
N ALA A 287 -6.09 16.53 -13.05
CA ALA A 287 -5.99 15.77 -14.29
C ALA A 287 -7.15 14.76 -14.53
N GLY A 288 -8.10 14.62 -13.58
CA GLY A 288 -9.29 13.78 -13.76
C GLY A 288 -10.10 13.53 -12.48
N GLU A 289 -11.29 12.94 -12.63
CA GLU A 289 -12.26 12.65 -11.54
C GLU A 289 -12.09 11.26 -10.91
N PHE A 290 -11.06 10.51 -11.29
CA PHE A 290 -10.73 9.20 -10.72
C PHE A 290 -9.48 9.27 -9.85
N ARG A 291 -9.33 8.33 -8.92
CA ARG A 291 -8.12 8.21 -8.10
C ARG A 291 -7.60 6.78 -8.14
N VAL A 292 -6.28 6.64 -8.08
CA VAL A 292 -5.67 5.40 -7.59
C VAL A 292 -5.82 5.42 -6.08
N HIS A 293 -6.68 4.55 -5.59
CA HIS A 293 -6.92 4.36 -4.17
C HIS A 293 -5.80 3.51 -3.57
N TYR A 294 -5.52 3.68 -2.29
CA TYR A 294 -4.60 2.81 -1.54
C TYR A 294 -3.16 2.76 -2.07
N ALA A 295 -2.68 3.90 -2.61
CA ALA A 295 -1.28 4.21 -2.87
C ALA A 295 -0.36 3.59 -1.79
N GLY A 296 0.51 2.67 -2.21
CA GLY A 296 1.27 1.81 -1.31
C GLY A 296 2.78 2.05 -1.35
N PHE A 297 3.45 1.52 -0.33
CA PHE A 297 4.90 1.43 -0.31
C PHE A 297 5.41 0.37 -1.29
N PHE A 298 6.50 0.70 -1.96
CA PHE A 298 7.37 -0.23 -2.67
C PHE A 298 8.66 -0.37 -1.88
N ASP A 299 9.05 -1.61 -1.62
CA ASP A 299 10.25 -1.91 -0.88
C ASP A 299 11.49 -1.97 -1.78
N PRO A 300 12.68 -1.71 -1.23
CA PRO A 300 13.94 -1.93 -1.91
C PRO A 300 14.03 -3.35 -2.46
N GLY A 301 14.33 -3.48 -3.75
CA GLY A 301 14.39 -4.77 -4.45
C GLY A 301 13.13 -5.13 -5.25
N PHE A 302 12.03 -4.35 -5.14
CA PHE A 302 10.82 -4.60 -5.92
C PHE A 302 11.12 -4.55 -7.42
N GLY A 303 10.84 -5.65 -8.13
CA GLY A 303 11.16 -5.78 -9.55
C GLY A 303 12.66 -5.66 -9.88
N TYR A 304 13.56 -5.86 -8.91
CA TYR A 304 15.01 -5.77 -9.09
C TYR A 304 15.67 -7.16 -9.14
N GLY A 305 15.30 -8.05 -8.22
CA GLY A 305 16.00 -9.33 -8.01
C GLY A 305 17.11 -9.19 -6.96
N THR A 306 18.10 -10.08 -6.99
CA THR A 306 19.25 -10.02 -6.05
C THR A 306 20.38 -9.14 -6.59
N ALA A 307 20.57 -9.11 -7.90
CA ALA A 307 21.68 -8.46 -8.60
C ALA A 307 21.20 -7.59 -9.79
N GLY A 308 19.92 -7.22 -9.83
CA GLY A 308 19.34 -6.40 -10.90
C GLY A 308 18.89 -7.21 -12.12
N GLU A 309 18.73 -8.52 -11.97
CA GLU A 309 18.39 -9.45 -13.05
C GLU A 309 16.92 -9.38 -13.48
N ILE A 310 16.01 -8.90 -12.62
CA ILE A 310 14.58 -8.82 -12.92
C ILE A 310 14.28 -7.49 -13.62
N PRO A 311 13.77 -7.46 -14.86
CA PRO A 311 13.52 -6.23 -15.62
C PRO A 311 12.21 -5.56 -15.18
N GLY A 312 12.10 -5.20 -13.91
CA GLY A 312 10.93 -4.58 -13.31
C GLY A 312 9.77 -5.54 -13.06
N THR A 313 8.74 -5.05 -12.40
CA THR A 313 7.44 -5.73 -12.19
C THR A 313 6.31 -4.72 -12.39
N HIS A 314 5.16 -5.16 -12.90
CA HIS A 314 4.03 -4.26 -13.05
C HIS A 314 3.47 -3.85 -11.67
N ALA A 315 3.00 -2.61 -11.58
CA ALA A 315 2.25 -2.16 -10.43
C ALA A 315 0.77 -2.52 -10.64
N VAL A 316 0.18 -3.20 -9.66
CA VAL A 316 -1.29 -3.32 -9.60
C VAL A 316 -1.83 -1.98 -9.13
N LEU A 317 -2.91 -1.54 -9.78
CA LEU A 317 -3.55 -0.25 -9.56
C LEU A 317 -4.95 -0.50 -9.00
N GLU A 318 -5.19 -0.06 -7.78
CA GLU A 318 -6.51 -0.04 -7.16
C GLU A 318 -7.25 1.25 -7.56
N VAL A 319 -8.37 1.15 -8.28
CA VAL A 319 -8.99 2.30 -8.96
C VAL A 319 -10.46 2.44 -8.60
N ARG A 320 -10.88 3.67 -8.30
CA ARG A 320 -12.30 4.05 -8.25
C ARG A 320 -12.52 5.40 -8.92
N SER A 321 -13.70 5.55 -9.52
CA SER A 321 -14.23 6.85 -9.90
C SER A 321 -15.15 7.37 -8.79
N HIS A 322 -15.16 8.67 -8.57
CA HIS A 322 -15.96 9.29 -7.49
C HIS A 322 -17.33 9.73 -7.96
N GLU A 323 -17.42 10.80 -8.76
CA GLU A 323 -18.69 11.49 -8.97
C GLU A 323 -19.37 11.15 -10.30
N VAL A 324 -18.58 10.96 -11.37
CA VAL A 324 -19.11 10.69 -12.71
C VAL A 324 -18.33 9.57 -13.41
N PRO A 325 -18.93 8.93 -14.43
CA PRO A 325 -18.22 7.94 -15.23
C PRO A 325 -17.02 8.57 -15.94
N TYR A 326 -15.85 7.95 -15.80
CA TYR A 326 -14.61 8.45 -16.38
C TYR A 326 -14.04 7.47 -17.42
N ARG A 327 -13.82 7.95 -18.65
CA ARG A 327 -13.24 7.12 -19.71
C ARG A 327 -11.72 7.16 -19.65
N VAL A 328 -11.12 5.99 -19.43
CA VAL A 328 -9.68 5.76 -19.47
C VAL A 328 -9.29 5.14 -20.80
N SER A 329 -8.15 5.57 -21.36
CA SER A 329 -7.55 4.95 -22.55
C SER A 329 -6.24 4.26 -22.21
N HIS A 330 -5.87 3.23 -22.96
CA HIS A 330 -4.57 2.58 -22.84
C HIS A 330 -3.42 3.60 -22.97
N GLY A 331 -2.39 3.45 -22.12
CA GLY A 331 -1.25 4.37 -22.10
C GLY A 331 -1.54 5.73 -21.48
N GLN A 332 -2.75 5.93 -20.92
CA GLN A 332 -3.05 7.13 -20.16
C GLN A 332 -2.27 7.11 -18.83
N PRO A 333 -1.59 8.22 -18.47
CA PRO A 333 -1.01 8.39 -17.15
C PRO A 333 -1.99 8.16 -16.01
N PHE A 334 -1.58 7.39 -15.01
CA PHE A 334 -2.49 6.89 -13.97
C PHE A 334 -1.98 7.12 -12.55
N CYS A 335 -0.68 6.94 -12.30
CA CYS A 335 -0.07 7.20 -11.00
C CYS A 335 1.37 7.68 -11.15
N LYS A 336 1.95 8.15 -10.04
CA LYS A 336 3.38 8.48 -9.96
C LYS A 336 4.06 7.58 -8.93
N ILE A 337 5.27 7.14 -9.22
CA ILE A 337 6.14 6.43 -8.27
C ILE A 337 7.21 7.40 -7.77
N GLN A 338 7.11 7.80 -6.51
CA GLN A 338 8.07 8.67 -5.85
C GLN A 338 9.18 7.84 -5.21
N TYR A 339 10.42 8.18 -5.52
CA TYR A 339 11.59 7.50 -4.98
C TYR A 339 12.10 8.24 -3.74
N ALA A 340 12.61 7.47 -2.79
CA ALA A 340 13.21 7.97 -1.57
C ALA A 340 14.48 7.18 -1.27
N ALA A 341 15.55 7.89 -0.91
CA ALA A 341 16.80 7.29 -0.49
C ALA A 341 16.65 6.57 0.85
N ASN A 342 17.25 5.39 0.95
CA ASN A 342 17.44 4.67 2.19
C ASN A 342 18.63 5.25 2.96
N ILE A 343 18.62 5.13 4.29
CA ILE A 343 19.81 5.52 5.09
C ILE A 343 21.02 4.63 4.79
N GLU A 344 20.75 3.38 4.42
CA GLU A 344 21.70 2.38 3.91
C GLU A 344 20.89 1.24 3.26
N PRO A 345 21.44 0.49 2.28
CA PRO A 345 20.75 -0.67 1.71
C PRO A 345 20.28 -1.67 2.77
N PRO A 346 19.07 -2.24 2.65
CA PRO A 346 18.62 -3.23 3.61
C PRO A 346 19.37 -4.55 3.42
N GLN A 347 19.63 -5.26 4.53
CA GLN A 347 20.23 -6.60 4.50
C GLN A 347 19.33 -7.66 3.83
N ILE A 348 18.04 -7.37 3.69
CA ILE A 348 17.06 -8.23 3.04
C ILE A 348 16.35 -7.40 1.97
N LEU A 349 16.28 -7.93 0.75
CA LEU A 349 15.59 -7.29 -0.36
C LEU A 349 14.20 -7.89 -0.56
N TYR A 350 13.31 -7.11 -1.15
CA TYR A 350 12.02 -7.61 -1.58
C TYR A 350 12.20 -8.69 -2.67
N GLY A 351 11.43 -9.78 -2.59
CA GLY A 351 11.57 -10.94 -3.48
C GLY A 351 12.70 -11.90 -3.11
N ALA A 352 13.89 -11.39 -2.77
CA ALA A 352 15.06 -12.20 -2.42
C ALA A 352 15.15 -12.43 -0.90
N GLY A 353 14.74 -13.63 -0.44
CA GLY A 353 14.81 -14.05 0.97
C GLY A 353 13.51 -13.88 1.77
N ILE A 354 12.51 -13.20 1.22
CA ILE A 354 11.15 -13.10 1.77
C ILE A 354 10.19 -13.81 0.82
N LYS A 355 9.25 -14.64 1.34
CA LYS A 355 8.10 -15.17 0.57
C LYS A 355 7.25 -13.99 0.07
N SER A 356 7.63 -13.42 -1.06
CA SER A 356 7.04 -12.20 -1.60
C SER A 356 5.92 -12.58 -2.55
N ASN A 357 4.68 -12.27 -2.16
CA ASN A 357 3.51 -12.68 -2.92
C ASN A 357 3.34 -11.93 -4.25
N TYR A 358 4.15 -10.89 -4.55
CA TYR A 358 3.89 -9.97 -5.66
C TYR A 358 5.09 -9.68 -6.59
N GLN A 359 6.21 -10.41 -6.48
CA GLN A 359 7.32 -10.29 -7.43
C GLN A 359 6.91 -10.89 -8.79
N GLU A 360 7.28 -10.26 -9.91
CA GLU A 360 7.02 -10.72 -11.30
C GLU A 360 5.55 -10.83 -11.72
N GLN A 361 4.63 -10.16 -11.04
CA GLN A 361 3.22 -10.21 -11.40
C GLN A 361 2.82 -9.22 -12.50
N THR A 362 1.76 -9.60 -13.22
CA THR A 362 1.01 -8.73 -14.13
C THR A 362 -0.23 -8.19 -13.42
N LEU A 363 -1.28 -9.01 -13.27
CA LEU A 363 -2.54 -8.65 -12.63
C LEU A 363 -2.88 -9.70 -11.57
N SER A 364 -2.89 -9.29 -10.29
CA SER A 364 -3.09 -10.21 -9.17
C SER A 364 -4.20 -9.74 -8.24
N LEU A 365 -5.02 -10.69 -7.78
CA LEU A 365 -5.97 -10.47 -6.68
C LEU A 365 -5.29 -10.54 -5.30
N SER A 366 -6.03 -10.28 -4.24
CA SER A 366 -5.52 -10.45 -2.88
C SER A 366 -5.19 -11.93 -2.59
N LYS A 367 -4.31 -12.18 -1.62
CA LYS A 367 -3.80 -13.53 -1.29
C LYS A 367 -4.88 -14.52 -0.83
N GLN A 368 -6.09 -14.05 -0.51
CA GLN A 368 -7.21 -14.88 -0.09
C GLN A 368 -7.82 -15.69 -1.25
N PHE A 369 -7.66 -15.22 -2.49
CA PHE A 369 -8.20 -15.86 -3.67
C PHE A 369 -7.21 -16.89 -4.23
N LYS A 370 -7.77 -17.96 -4.79
CA LYS A 370 -7.01 -18.91 -5.62
C LYS A 370 -6.48 -18.18 -6.86
N PRO A 371 -5.28 -18.50 -7.35
CA PRO A 371 -4.80 -17.99 -8.63
C PRO A 371 -5.82 -18.31 -9.72
N PRO A 372 -6.17 -17.33 -10.58
CA PRO A 372 -7.01 -17.62 -11.75
C PRO A 372 -6.30 -18.62 -12.67
N LEU A 373 -7.03 -19.66 -13.12
CA LEU A 373 -6.53 -20.75 -13.97
C LEU A 373 -6.11 -20.30 -15.39
#